data_AF-A0A521LLM3-F1
#
_entry.id   AF-A0A521LLM3-F1
#
_cell.length_a   1.000
_cell.length_b   1.000
_cell.length_c   1.000
_cell.angle_alpha   90.00
_cell.angle_beta   90.00
_cell.angle_gamma   90.00
#
_symmetry.space_group_name_H-M   'P 1'
#
loop_
_entity.id
_entity.type
_entity.pdbx_description
1 polymer ?
#
loop_
_entity_poly.entity_id
_entity_poly.type
_entity_poly.pdbx_seq_one_letter_code
_entity_poly.pdbx_strand_id
1 'polypeptide(L)' 'MKRLNESLIQSLEAFEMGLVLKAVQPLLLCLDHLELWQREKAITMTAADEKRLREYRHALHHIMPGKEPELDGAGKGL' A
#
# COMPACT_ATOMS: atom_id res chain seq x y z
N MET A 1 -8.46 2.92 15.34
CA MET A 1 -9.53 2.44 14.43
C MET A 1 -10.15 3.53 13.55
N LYS A 2 -10.61 4.67 14.08
CA LYS A 2 -11.33 5.69 13.27
C LYS A 2 -10.61 6.14 11.98
N ARG A 3 -9.32 6.47 12.06
CA ARG A 3 -8.53 6.90 10.88
C ARG A 3 -8.34 5.82 9.82
N LEU A 4 -8.15 4.56 10.23
CA LEU A 4 -8.07 3.43 9.30
C LEU A 4 -9.42 3.22 8.59
N ASN A 5 -10.53 3.33 9.31
CA ASN A 5 -11.86 3.23 8.73
C ASN A 5 -12.13 4.36 7.73
N GLU A 6 -11.74 5.60 8.04
CA GLU A 6 -11.86 6.74 7.13
C GLU A 6 -11.06 6.53 5.84
N SER A 7 -9.80 6.10 5.93
CA SER A 7 -8.97 5.79 4.75
C SER A 7 -9.55 4.64 3.93
N LEU A 8 -10.07 3.59 4.58
CA LEU A 8 -10.70 2.47 3.89
C LEU A 8 -11.96 2.90 3.15
N ILE A 9 -12.85 3.67 3.79
CA ILE A 9 -14.08 4.17 3.19
C ILE A 9 -13.75 5.05 1.97
N GLN A 10 -12.82 5.99 2.11
CA GLN A 10 -12.39 6.84 0.99
C GLN A 10 -11.84 6.02 -0.20
N SER A 11 -11.11 4.94 0.07
CA SER A 11 -10.67 4.03 -1.00
C SER A 11 -11.85 3.35 -1.69
N LEU A 12 -12.82 2.86 -0.94
CA LEU A 12 -13.97 2.14 -1.49
C LEU A 12 -14.85 3.08 -2.33
N GLU A 13 -15.12 4.29 -1.85
CA GLU A 13 -15.86 5.31 -2.59
C GLU A 13 -15.16 5.67 -3.91
N ALA A 14 -13.82 5.84 -3.89
CA ALA A 14 -13.06 6.08 -5.11
C ALA A 14 -13.12 4.90 -6.09
N PHE A 15 -13.08 3.67 -5.59
CA PHE A 15 -13.20 2.46 -6.39
C PHE A 15 -14.60 2.32 -7.02
N GLU A 16 -15.67 2.56 -6.26
CA GLU A 16 -17.05 2.55 -6.75
C GLU A 16 -17.28 3.57 -7.88
N MET A 17 -16.62 4.73 -7.81
CA MET A 17 -16.66 5.74 -8.86
C MET A 17 -15.76 5.43 -10.08
N GLY A 18 -15.05 4.29 -10.09
CA GLY A 18 -14.09 3.93 -11.15
C GLY A 18 -12.79 4.75 -11.12
N LEU A 19 -12.54 5.50 -10.04
CA LEU A 19 -11.37 6.37 -9.87
C LEU A 19 -10.22 5.59 -9.20
N VAL A 20 -9.75 4.51 -9.86
CA VAL A 20 -8.76 3.57 -9.31
C VAL A 20 -7.52 4.28 -8.77
N LEU A 21 -6.97 5.26 -9.49
CA LEU A 21 -5.80 6.01 -9.03
C LEU A 21 -6.05 6.78 -7.74
N LYS A 22 -7.29 7.29 -7.53
CA LYS A 22 -7.66 7.97 -6.29
C LYS A 22 -7.87 7.01 -5.13
N ALA A 23 -8.16 5.73 -5.40
CA ALA A 23 -8.28 4.70 -4.37
C ALA A 23 -6.91 4.26 -3.80
N VAL A 24 -5.82 4.45 -4.56
CA VAL A 24 -4.49 4.00 -4.15
C VAL A 24 -3.96 4.72 -2.91
N GLN A 25 -4.07 6.04 -2.85
CA GLN A 25 -3.49 6.82 -1.76
C GLN A 25 -4.15 6.49 -0.40
N PRO A 26 -5.50 6.40 -0.28
CA PRO A 26 -6.13 5.95 0.95
C PRO A 26 -5.78 4.50 1.33
N LEU A 27 -5.57 3.59 0.36
CA LEU A 27 -5.11 2.24 0.66
C LEU A 27 -3.68 2.22 1.24
N LEU A 28 -2.77 3.04 0.70
CA LEU A 28 -1.42 3.18 1.28
C LEU A 28 -1.49 3.66 2.73
N LEU A 29 -2.39 4.61 3.05
CA LEU A 29 -2.62 5.06 4.42
C LEU A 29 -3.19 3.96 5.32
N CYS A 30 -4.04 3.07 4.81
CA CYS A 30 -4.48 1.89 5.56
C CYS A 30 -3.29 0.99 5.93
N LEU A 31 -2.35 0.77 5.00
CA LEU A 31 -1.14 -0.02 5.28
C LEU A 31 -0.26 0.67 6.33
N ASP A 32 -0.05 1.99 6.24
CA ASP A 32 0.70 2.77 7.22
C ASP A 32 0.07 2.65 8.64
N HIS A 33 -1.26 2.68 8.73
CA HIS A 33 -1.97 2.51 9.99
C HIS A 33 -1.81 1.09 10.57
N LEU A 34 -1.84 0.04 9.73
CA LEU A 34 -1.63 -1.33 10.17
C LEU A 34 -0.21 -1.55 10.70
N GLU A 35 0.80 -1.03 10.00
CA GLU A 35 2.20 -1.06 10.44
C GLU A 35 2.38 -0.30 11.76
N LEU A 36 1.73 0.86 11.92
CA LEU A 36 1.74 1.61 13.17
C LEU A 36 1.14 0.79 14.32
N TRP A 37 -0.03 0.18 14.11
CA TRP A 37 -0.68 -0.62 15.17
C TRP A 37 0.10 -1.88 15.51
N GLN A 38 0.76 -2.50 14.54
CA GLN A 38 1.67 -3.60 14.81
C GLN A 38 2.83 -3.15 15.70
N ARG A 39 3.46 -2.01 15.36
CA ARG A 39 4.56 -1.41 16.14
C ARG A 39 4.12 -1.03 17.57
N GLU A 40 2.90 -0.51 17.71
CA GLU A 40 2.28 -0.18 18.99
C GLU A 40 1.75 -1.42 19.74
N LYS A 41 1.90 -2.63 19.17
CA LYS A 41 1.38 -3.89 19.71
C LYS A 41 -0.14 -3.88 19.95
N ALA A 42 -0.86 -3.01 19.23
CA ALA A 42 -2.32 -2.96 19.24
C ALA A 42 -2.93 -4.11 18.43
N ILE A 43 -2.16 -4.69 17.52
CA ILE A 43 -2.51 -5.91 16.77
C ILE A 43 -1.31 -6.86 16.74
N THR A 44 -1.60 -8.15 16.56
CA THR A 44 -0.61 -9.17 16.25
C THR A 44 -0.71 -9.51 14.77
N MET A 45 0.42 -9.52 14.07
CA MET A 45 0.49 -9.94 12.67
C MET A 45 1.39 -11.16 12.56
N THR A 46 1.00 -12.12 11.72
CA THR A 46 1.89 -13.23 11.39
C THR A 46 2.91 -12.78 10.35
N ALA A 47 4.03 -13.51 10.22
CA ALA A 47 5.00 -13.25 9.15
C ALA A 47 4.37 -13.29 7.74
N ALA A 48 3.31 -14.10 7.56
CA ALA A 48 2.57 -14.16 6.31
C ALA A 48 1.70 -12.92 6.04
N ASP A 49 1.18 -12.27 7.09
CA ASP A 49 0.44 -11.02 6.97
C ASP A 49 1.39 -9.86 6.64
N GLU A 50 2.54 -9.79 7.32
CA GLU A 50 3.57 -8.79 7.03
C GLU A 50 4.08 -8.88 5.59
N LYS A 51 4.31 -10.11 5.10
CA LYS A 51 4.70 -10.35 3.70
C LYS A 51 3.64 -9.79 2.76
N ARG A 52 2.36 -10.09 2.99
CA ARG A 52 1.24 -9.60 2.18
C ARG A 52 1.15 -8.08 2.20
N LEU A 53 1.32 -7.41 3.36
CA LEU A 53 1.32 -5.95 3.42
C LEU A 53 2.43 -5.33 2.56
N ARG A 54 3.64 -5.90 2.59
CA ARG A 54 4.76 -5.42 1.75
C ARG A 54 4.47 -5.60 0.26
N GLU A 55 3.92 -6.74 -0.14
CA GLU A 55 3.53 -7.02 -1.52
C GLU A 55 2.44 -6.06 -2.01
N TYR A 56 1.43 -5.79 -1.18
CA TYR A 56 0.38 -4.82 -1.51
C TYR A 56 0.92 -3.39 -1.59
N ARG A 57 1.80 -2.97 -0.68
CA ARG A 57 2.44 -1.65 -0.76
C ARG A 57 3.21 -1.48 -2.06
N HIS A 58 3.98 -2.51 -2.46
CA HIS A 58 4.70 -2.51 -3.72
C HIS A 58 3.75 -2.43 -4.92
N ALA A 59 2.70 -3.26 -4.96
CA ALA A 59 1.70 -3.24 -6.04
C ALA A 59 0.99 -1.89 -6.15
N LEU A 60 0.57 -1.30 -5.03
CA LEU A 60 -0.08 0.02 -4.99
C LEU A 60 0.85 1.13 -5.51
N HIS A 61 2.13 1.07 -5.19
CA HIS A 61 3.11 2.02 -5.72
C HIS A 61 3.30 1.91 -7.23
N HIS A 62 3.20 0.71 -7.82
CA HIS A 62 3.25 0.52 -9.27
C HIS A 62 2.01 1.04 -10.02
N ILE A 63 0.88 1.18 -9.34
CA ILE A 63 -0.35 1.73 -9.93
C ILE A 63 -0.24 3.26 -10.09
N MET A 64 0.56 3.92 -9.26
CA MET A 64 0.70 5.38 -9.30
C MET A 64 1.52 5.82 -10.53
N PRO A 65 0.99 6.73 -11.37
CA PRO A 65 1.77 7.27 -12.48
C PRO A 65 2.98 8.06 -11.95
N GLY A 66 4.18 7.75 -12.46
CA GLY A 66 5.43 8.44 -12.12
C GLY A 66 6.41 7.68 -11.22
N LYS A 67 6.18 6.40 -10.92
CA LYS A 67 7.19 5.51 -10.33
C LYS A 67 7.74 4.54 -11.37
N GLU A 68 8.49 5.04 -12.35
CA GLU A 68 9.42 4.16 -13.06
C GLU A 68 10.45 3.66 -12.03
N PRO A 69 10.64 2.35 -11.84
CA PRO A 69 11.82 1.87 -11.15
C PRO A 69 13.03 2.27 -12.01
N GLU A 70 14.02 2.93 -11.41
CA GLU A 70 15.34 2.99 -12.01
C GLU A 70 15.72 1.57 -12.44
N LEU A 71 16.04 1.41 -13.72
CA LEU A 71 16.52 0.17 -14.31
C LEU A 71 17.86 -0.18 -13.66
N ASP A 72 17.82 -0.81 -12.50
CA ASP A 72 19.01 -1.26 -11.79
C ASP A 72 19.45 -2.59 -12.41
N GLY A 73 20.40 -2.49 -13.35
CA GLY A 73 21.01 -3.65 -14.00
C GLY A 73 21.23 -3.47 -15.48
N ALA A 74 21.93 -2.41 -15.88
CA ALA A 74 22.72 -2.43 -17.10
C ALA A 74 23.49 -3.76 -17.15
N GLY A 75 23.27 -4.54 -18.19
CA GLY A 75 23.99 -5.78 -18.43
C GLY A 75 25.48 -5.53 -18.29
N LYS A 76 26.12 -6.27 -17.37
CA LYS A 76 27.56 -6.51 -17.46
C LYS A 76 27.81 -7.40 -18.68
N GLY A 77 27.78 -6.77 -19.85
CA GLY A 77 28.49 -7.22 -21.02
C GLY A 77 29.73 -6.33 -21.13
N LEU A 78 30.86 -6.88 -20.72
CA LEU A 78 32.23 -6.74 -21.22
C LEU A 78 33.17 -7.49 -20.27
#